data_AF-A0A819T4I0-F1
#
_entry.id   AF-A0A819T4I0-F1
#
_cell.length_a   1.000
_cell.length_b   1.000
_cell.length_c   1.000
_cell.angle_alpha   90.00
_cell.angle_beta   90.00
_cell.angle_gamma   90.00
#
_symmetry.space_group_name_H-M   'P 1'
#
loop_
_entity.id
_entity.type
_entity.pdbx_description
1 polymer ?
#
loop_
_entity_poly.entity_id
_entity_poly.type
_entity_poly.pdbx_seq_one_letter_code
_entity_poly.pdbx_strand_id
1 'polypeptide(L)'
;MTTAAYLSKYFKRITIIELDDVLNDTLIRRQLGRSGVSQIYQIHILEGEGFVILNELFPHLKDKLLNDYGGRSYSLKDEARLVSNGTLLHKNLTKNLEWFGIDRFTLETVLRKELCSQFGNQIEWKCNARVVQLIVDQSANTVQGVKYRLKENVGSSLLDVYGDFIIDCTGRNTSSIKWLKDNFNLIVPTIQMHFGCGYVTFIGERFKVGDLSLDSKLIICSSPNTPHNNTGCYILPIREIKTNDENSLGILLTIALHCVNSEYAPNDSYENILEWAKENLESEYYTVLKSTKVCSPLIPYRRAIDDRKYVELLDKKWP
;
A
#
# COMPACT_ATOMS: atom_id res chain seq x y z
N MET A 1 -0.51 1.49 12.97
CA MET A 1 -0.86 0.27 13.74
C MET A 1 0.38 -0.33 14.37
N THR A 2 1.37 -0.72 13.57
CA THR A 2 2.68 -1.26 14.02
C THR A 2 3.38 -0.37 15.05
N THR A 3 3.45 0.93 14.81
CA THR A 3 4.02 1.91 15.76
C THR A 3 3.34 1.86 17.12
N ALA A 4 2.01 1.82 17.15
CA ALA A 4 1.25 1.76 18.39
C ALA A 4 1.54 0.45 19.14
N ALA A 5 1.53 -0.70 18.45
CA ALA A 5 1.83 -2.00 19.04
C ALA A 5 3.25 -2.05 19.66
N TYR A 6 4.25 -1.49 18.96
CA TYR A 6 5.60 -1.41 19.49
C TYR A 6 5.68 -0.51 20.73
N LEU A 7 5.01 0.65 20.69
CA LEU A 7 5.02 1.62 21.79
C LEU A 7 4.18 1.21 23.00
N SER A 8 3.25 0.26 22.86
CA SER A 8 2.52 -0.33 23.98
C SER A 8 3.43 -1.06 24.98
N LYS A 9 4.70 -1.30 24.64
CA LYS A 9 5.72 -1.79 25.57
C LYS A 9 6.23 -0.72 26.54
N TYR A 10 6.09 0.56 26.18
CA TYR A 10 6.70 1.69 26.88
C TYR A 10 5.69 2.70 27.42
N PHE A 11 4.52 2.83 26.79
CA PHE A 11 3.51 3.84 27.13
C PHE A 11 2.24 3.19 27.66
N LYS A 12 1.76 3.67 28.82
CA LYS A 12 0.52 3.18 29.46
C LYS A 12 -0.75 3.54 28.69
N ARG A 13 -0.70 4.62 27.89
CA ARG A 13 -1.83 5.15 27.11
C ARG A 13 -1.32 5.64 25.77
N ILE A 14 -1.99 5.24 24.71
CA ILE A 14 -1.71 5.65 23.34
C ILE A 14 -3.02 6.12 22.72
N THR A 15 -3.08 7.38 22.29
CA THR A 15 -4.23 7.93 21.58
C THR A 15 -3.96 7.91 20.08
N ILE A 16 -4.81 7.24 19.31
CA ILE A 16 -4.75 7.18 17.85
C ILE A 16 -5.87 8.06 17.27
N ILE A 17 -5.48 9.07 16.50
CA ILE A 17 -6.43 9.94 15.79
C ILE A 17 -6.45 9.50 14.32
N GLU A 18 -7.62 9.08 13.84
CA GLU A 18 -7.81 8.53 12.50
C GLU A 18 -8.97 9.23 11.80
N LEU A 19 -8.77 9.55 10.52
CA LEU A 19 -9.72 10.26 9.68
C LEU A 19 -10.97 9.43 9.38
N ASP A 20 -10.79 8.12 9.27
CA ASP A 20 -11.85 7.16 8.95
C ASP A 20 -12.52 6.60 10.23
N ASP A 21 -13.76 6.13 10.10
CA ASP A 21 -14.37 5.26 11.10
C ASP A 21 -13.84 3.84 10.98
N VAL A 22 -12.71 3.60 11.62
CA VAL A 22 -12.02 2.32 11.50
C VAL A 22 -12.51 1.25 12.47
N LEU A 23 -13.35 1.61 13.44
CA LEU A 23 -13.90 0.71 14.46
C LEU A 23 -15.29 0.21 14.08
N ASN A 24 -16.09 1.03 13.41
CA ASN A 24 -17.43 0.65 12.95
C ASN A 24 -17.48 0.29 11.46
N ASP A 25 -16.33 -0.01 10.83
CA ASP A 25 -16.22 -0.33 9.40
C ASP A 25 -16.97 -1.64 9.09
N THR A 26 -18.29 -1.51 8.97
CA THR A 26 -19.25 -2.52 8.60
C THR A 26 -19.25 -2.57 7.08
N LEU A 27 -18.55 -3.58 6.54
CA LEU A 27 -18.83 -4.18 5.22
C LEU A 27 -18.67 -3.31 3.95
N ILE A 28 -18.55 -1.99 4.00
CA ILE A 28 -18.55 -1.13 2.79
C ILE A 28 -17.28 -1.33 1.94
N ARG A 29 -16.20 -1.88 2.52
CA ARG A 29 -14.93 -2.10 1.79
C ARG A 29 -14.77 -3.49 1.19
N ARG A 30 -15.82 -4.32 1.17
CA ARG A 30 -15.85 -5.57 0.38
C ARG A 30 -15.78 -5.32 -1.14
N GLN A 31 -15.87 -4.07 -1.61
CA GLN A 31 -15.84 -3.71 -3.03
C GLN A 31 -14.74 -2.69 -3.37
N LEU A 32 -13.51 -2.95 -2.95
CA LEU A 32 -12.29 -2.37 -3.54
C LEU A 32 -11.86 -0.98 -3.00
N GLY A 33 -11.61 -0.84 -1.70
CA GLY A 33 -10.81 0.29 -1.18
C GLY A 33 -11.52 1.64 -1.00
N ARG A 34 -10.75 2.68 -0.63
CA ARG A 34 -11.20 4.06 -0.34
C ARG A 34 -10.47 5.09 -1.20
N SER A 35 -11.13 6.23 -1.45
CA SER A 35 -10.51 7.35 -2.15
C SER A 35 -9.35 7.96 -1.35
N GLY A 36 -8.32 8.42 -2.06
CA GLY A 36 -7.19 9.14 -1.48
C GLY A 36 -6.09 8.27 -0.81
N VAL A 37 -6.23 6.94 -0.77
CA VAL A 37 -5.15 6.04 -0.35
C VAL A 37 -4.35 5.61 -1.56
N SER A 38 -3.05 5.89 -1.55
CA SER A 38 -2.14 5.35 -2.54
C SER A 38 -2.15 3.83 -2.48
N GLN A 39 -2.25 3.18 -3.65
CA GLN A 39 -2.05 1.73 -3.78
C GLN A 39 -3.09 0.87 -3.04
N ILE A 40 -4.29 1.38 -2.76
CA ILE A 40 -5.28 0.62 -1.98
C ILE A 40 -5.78 -0.66 -2.68
N TYR A 41 -5.66 -0.73 -4.00
CA TYR A 41 -6.01 -1.87 -4.84
C TYR A 41 -4.82 -2.79 -5.13
N GLN A 42 -3.64 -2.47 -4.58
CA GLN A 42 -2.43 -3.22 -4.83
C GLN A 42 -2.24 -4.30 -3.77
N ILE A 43 -1.75 -5.44 -4.23
CA ILE A 43 -1.14 -6.45 -3.38
C ILE A 43 0.06 -5.86 -2.64
N HIS A 44 0.23 -6.29 -1.39
CA HIS A 44 1.46 -6.13 -0.65
C HIS A 44 2.11 -7.50 -0.50
N ILE A 45 3.31 -7.65 -1.07
CA ILE A 45 4.19 -8.77 -0.75
C ILE A 45 4.87 -8.43 0.57
N LEU A 46 4.74 -9.31 1.55
CA LEU A 46 5.39 -9.17 2.87
C LEU A 46 6.67 -9.98 2.87
N GLU A 47 7.81 -9.29 2.92
CA GLU A 47 9.13 -9.92 2.78
C GLU A 47 10.08 -9.53 3.90
N GLY A 48 11.10 -10.38 4.07
CA GLY A 48 12.29 -10.12 4.88
C GLY A 48 11.98 -9.73 6.32
N GLU A 49 12.85 -8.88 6.87
CA GLU A 49 12.79 -8.43 8.26
C GLU A 49 11.49 -7.69 8.60
N GLY A 50 10.91 -6.97 7.64
CA GLY A 50 9.63 -6.28 7.86
C GLY A 50 8.52 -7.26 8.25
N PHE A 51 8.49 -8.43 7.63
CA PHE A 51 7.53 -9.48 7.96
C PHE A 51 7.85 -10.22 9.26
N VAL A 52 9.15 -10.41 9.57
CA VAL A 52 9.59 -10.97 10.86
C VAL A 52 9.11 -10.07 12.01
N ILE A 53 9.40 -8.77 11.94
CA ILE A 53 8.98 -7.78 12.94
C ILE A 53 7.45 -7.73 13.07
N LEU A 54 6.71 -7.84 11.96
CA LEU A 54 5.25 -7.90 12.01
C LEU A 54 4.74 -9.12 12.79
N ASN A 55 5.35 -10.30 12.62
CA ASN A 55 4.97 -11.50 13.37
C ASN A 55 5.40 -11.43 14.85
N GLU A 56 6.49 -10.72 15.17
CA GLU A 56 6.87 -10.45 16.56
C GLU A 56 5.90 -9.50 17.26
N LEU A 57 5.43 -8.47 16.55
CA LEU A 57 4.44 -7.52 17.06
C LEU A 57 3.04 -8.12 17.14
N PHE A 58 2.68 -9.00 16.21
CA PHE A 58 1.38 -9.63 16.11
C PHE A 58 1.57 -11.14 15.93
N PRO A 59 1.63 -11.91 17.04
CA PRO A 59 1.84 -13.35 16.97
C PRO A 59 0.80 -14.05 16.10
N HIS A 60 1.25 -15.03 15.30
CA HIS A 60 0.43 -15.80 14.36
C HIS A 60 -0.23 -14.99 13.24
N LEU A 61 0.28 -13.78 12.93
CA LEU A 61 -0.27 -12.96 11.86
C LEU A 61 -0.29 -13.69 10.51
N LYS A 62 0.80 -14.38 10.14
CA LYS A 62 0.85 -15.15 8.89
C LYS A 62 -0.29 -16.16 8.80
N ASP A 63 -0.45 -16.99 9.82
CA ASP A 63 -1.42 -18.08 9.84
C ASP A 63 -2.85 -17.55 9.77
N LYS A 64 -3.15 -16.45 10.50
CA LYS A 64 -4.44 -15.77 10.41
C LYS A 64 -4.69 -15.24 9.00
N LEU A 65 -3.72 -14.55 8.42
CA LEU A 65 -3.87 -13.99 7.08
C LEU A 65 -4.11 -15.09 6.03
N LEU A 66 -3.38 -16.20 6.11
CA LEU A 66 -3.55 -17.37 5.24
C LEU A 66 -4.92 -18.04 5.43
N ASN A 67 -5.25 -18.41 6.67
CA ASN A 67 -6.39 -19.29 6.94
C ASN A 67 -7.74 -18.56 6.97
N ASP A 68 -7.76 -17.30 7.44
CA ASP A 68 -9.01 -16.59 7.75
C ASP A 68 -9.31 -15.44 6.77
N TYR A 69 -8.28 -14.93 6.08
CA TYR A 69 -8.39 -13.67 5.32
C TYR A 69 -8.01 -13.78 3.84
N GLY A 70 -7.65 -14.97 3.37
CA GLY A 70 -7.37 -15.25 1.96
C GLY A 70 -6.02 -14.70 1.47
N GLY A 71 -5.08 -14.44 2.40
CA GLY A 71 -3.68 -14.28 2.04
C GLY A 71 -3.13 -15.57 1.45
N ARG A 72 -2.07 -15.47 0.65
CA ARG A 72 -1.53 -16.63 -0.07
C ARG A 72 -0.02 -16.59 -0.20
N SER A 73 0.59 -17.77 -0.14
CA SER A 73 1.98 -18.00 -0.51
C SER A 73 2.07 -18.43 -1.98
N TYR A 74 3.04 -17.89 -2.71
CA TYR A 74 3.28 -18.18 -4.11
C TYR A 74 4.69 -18.71 -4.31
N SER A 75 4.82 -19.81 -5.06
CA SER A 75 6.11 -20.30 -5.53
C SER A 75 6.64 -19.42 -6.67
N LEU A 76 7.77 -18.77 -6.45
CA LEU A 76 8.46 -18.05 -7.53
C LEU A 76 9.06 -18.98 -8.58
N LYS A 77 9.30 -20.24 -8.24
CA LYS A 77 9.82 -21.22 -9.19
C LYS A 77 8.70 -21.71 -10.11
N ASP A 78 7.57 -22.11 -9.53
CA ASP A 78 6.53 -22.86 -10.22
C ASP A 78 5.43 -21.93 -10.76
N GLU A 79 5.05 -20.90 -10.01
CA GLU A 79 3.92 -20.02 -10.34
C GLU A 79 4.33 -18.66 -10.92
N ALA A 80 5.61 -18.31 -10.93
CA ALA A 80 6.06 -17.02 -11.45
C ALA A 80 6.73 -17.10 -12.82
N ARG A 81 6.55 -16.01 -13.57
CA ARG A 81 7.29 -15.63 -14.78
C ARG A 81 7.83 -14.23 -14.60
N LEU A 82 9.08 -14.14 -14.16
CA LEU A 82 9.79 -12.89 -13.93
C LEU A 82 10.78 -12.62 -15.06
N VAL A 83 10.57 -11.55 -15.82
CA VAL A 83 11.44 -11.09 -16.91
C VAL A 83 12.03 -9.74 -16.53
N SER A 84 13.35 -9.62 -16.60
CA SER A 84 14.03 -8.33 -16.48
C SER A 84 15.13 -8.24 -17.53
N ASN A 85 15.18 -7.10 -18.22
CA ASN A 85 16.08 -6.87 -19.36
C ASN A 85 16.04 -8.01 -20.39
N GLY A 86 14.83 -8.49 -20.73
CA GLY A 86 14.60 -9.61 -21.65
C GLY A 86 15.06 -10.98 -21.13
N THR A 87 15.54 -11.06 -19.88
CA THR A 87 16.05 -12.29 -19.28
C THR A 87 15.07 -12.88 -18.27
N LEU A 88 14.80 -14.18 -18.39
CA LEU A 88 13.96 -14.92 -17.47
C LEU A 88 14.70 -15.21 -16.15
N LEU A 89 14.35 -14.49 -15.09
CA LEU A 89 15.10 -14.51 -13.83
C LEU A 89 14.96 -15.81 -13.03
N HIS A 90 13.78 -16.42 -13.05
CA HIS A 90 13.46 -17.57 -12.19
C HIS A 90 13.96 -18.91 -12.77
N LYS A 91 14.46 -18.94 -14.02
CA LYS A 91 14.86 -20.17 -14.74
C LYS A 91 15.96 -20.96 -14.03
N ASN A 92 16.80 -20.28 -13.24
CA ASN A 92 17.95 -20.86 -12.56
C ASN A 92 17.78 -20.93 -11.04
N LEU A 93 16.57 -20.72 -10.51
CA LEU A 93 16.34 -20.84 -9.07
C LEU A 93 16.56 -22.29 -8.62
N THR A 94 17.61 -22.52 -7.85
CA THR A 94 17.97 -23.83 -7.29
C THR A 94 17.13 -24.22 -6.08
N LYS A 95 16.43 -23.24 -5.48
CA LYS A 95 15.48 -23.42 -4.38
C LYS A 95 14.19 -22.68 -4.70
N ASN A 96 13.07 -23.22 -4.23
CA ASN A 96 11.81 -22.48 -4.30
C ASN A 96 11.87 -21.30 -3.33
N LEU A 97 11.65 -20.10 -3.85
CA LEU A 97 11.44 -18.89 -3.05
C LEU A 97 9.94 -18.65 -3.00
N GLU A 98 9.43 -18.30 -1.82
CA GLU A 98 8.01 -18.03 -1.64
C GLU A 98 7.75 -16.54 -1.44
N TRP A 99 6.75 -16.03 -2.14
CA TRP A 99 6.17 -14.73 -1.87
C TRP A 99 4.90 -14.88 -1.07
N PHE A 100 4.77 -14.16 0.04
CA PHE A 100 3.52 -14.08 0.78
C PHE A 100 2.83 -12.75 0.46
N GLY A 101 1.66 -12.83 -0.16
CA GLY A 101 0.90 -11.68 -0.63
C GLY A 101 -0.48 -11.57 0.01
N ILE A 102 -0.91 -10.33 0.24
CA ILE A 102 -2.29 -9.98 0.59
C ILE A 102 -2.59 -8.54 0.15
N ASP A 103 -3.86 -8.19 -0.12
CA ASP A 103 -4.20 -6.79 -0.35
C ASP A 103 -4.02 -5.94 0.91
N ARG A 104 -3.67 -4.68 0.67
CA ARG A 104 -3.44 -3.67 1.70
C ARG A 104 -4.60 -3.55 2.69
N PHE A 105 -5.82 -3.53 2.16
CA PHE A 105 -7.01 -3.27 2.97
C PHE A 105 -7.21 -4.36 4.02
N THR A 106 -7.09 -5.62 3.60
CA THR A 106 -7.20 -6.77 4.49
C THR A 106 -6.08 -6.76 5.52
N LEU A 107 -4.84 -6.49 5.10
CA LEU A 107 -3.71 -6.36 6.02
C LEU A 107 -3.97 -5.30 7.10
N GLU A 108 -4.32 -4.08 6.71
CA GLU A 108 -4.59 -2.98 7.64
C GLU A 108 -5.75 -3.31 8.61
N THR A 109 -6.78 -3.99 8.11
CA THR A 109 -7.92 -4.42 8.92
C THR A 109 -7.52 -5.46 9.96
N VAL A 110 -6.75 -6.48 9.56
CA VAL A 110 -6.26 -7.52 10.47
C VAL A 110 -5.34 -6.91 11.52
N LEU A 111 -4.36 -6.10 11.11
CA LEU A 111 -3.45 -5.42 12.04
C LEU A 111 -4.20 -4.55 13.07
N ARG A 112 -5.29 -3.90 12.67
CA ARG A 112 -6.12 -3.11 13.59
C ARG A 112 -6.88 -3.99 14.58
N LYS A 113 -7.48 -5.08 14.11
CA LYS A 113 -8.16 -6.05 14.98
C LYS A 113 -7.19 -6.63 16.01
N GLU A 114 -5.99 -6.99 15.56
CA GLU A 114 -4.93 -7.50 16.45
C GLU A 114 -4.51 -6.44 17.46
N LEU A 115 -4.32 -5.19 17.04
CA LEU A 115 -3.99 -4.09 17.95
C LEU A 115 -5.08 -3.89 19.03
N CYS A 116 -6.35 -3.86 18.63
CA CYS A 116 -7.47 -3.72 19.57
C CYS A 116 -7.60 -4.92 20.52
N SER A 117 -7.38 -6.13 20.01
CA SER A 117 -7.46 -7.36 20.81
C SER A 117 -6.34 -7.44 21.85
N GLN A 118 -5.10 -7.18 21.43
CA GLN A 118 -3.92 -7.36 22.29
C GLN A 118 -3.69 -6.16 23.22
N PHE A 119 -4.03 -4.94 22.79
CA PHE A 119 -3.68 -3.70 23.48
C PHE A 119 -4.86 -2.78 23.77
N GLY A 120 -6.11 -3.25 23.62
CA GLY A 120 -7.32 -2.42 23.71
C GLY A 120 -7.43 -1.56 24.98
N ASN A 121 -6.94 -2.03 26.12
CA ASN A 121 -6.94 -1.28 27.38
C ASN A 121 -5.96 -0.08 27.38
N GLN A 122 -4.99 -0.06 26.48
CA GLN A 122 -3.98 1.00 26.35
C GLN A 122 -4.27 1.94 25.18
N ILE A 123 -5.08 1.50 24.20
CA ILE A 123 -5.35 2.26 22.99
C ILE A 123 -6.67 3.02 23.11
N GLU A 124 -6.61 4.34 23.00
CA GLU A 124 -7.77 5.22 22.85
C GLU A 124 -7.89 5.66 21.40
N TRP A 125 -9.06 5.45 20.80
CA TRP A 125 -9.32 5.85 19.42
C TRP A 125 -10.14 7.14 19.33
N LYS A 126 -9.68 8.05 18.47
CA LYS A 126 -10.46 9.19 17.96
C LYS A 126 -10.66 8.98 16.47
N CYS A 127 -11.74 8.31 16.11
CA CYS A 127 -12.12 8.04 14.71
C CYS A 127 -12.90 9.21 14.11
N ASN A 128 -13.08 9.21 12.79
CA ASN A 128 -13.72 10.32 12.06
C ASN A 128 -13.09 11.68 12.40
N ALA A 129 -11.78 11.71 12.65
CA ALA A 129 -11.08 12.83 13.23
C ALA A 129 -9.87 13.22 12.38
N ARG A 130 -9.76 14.52 12.07
CA ARG A 130 -8.63 15.06 11.32
C ARG A 130 -7.80 15.96 12.22
N VAL A 131 -6.51 15.64 12.36
CA VAL A 131 -5.54 16.59 12.93
C VAL A 131 -5.36 17.77 11.98
N VAL A 132 -5.44 18.99 12.52
CA VAL A 132 -5.36 20.22 11.74
C VAL A 132 -4.26 21.17 12.20
N GLN A 133 -3.73 21.01 13.41
CA GLN A 133 -2.70 21.88 13.98
C GLN A 133 -1.89 21.17 15.07
N LEU A 134 -0.64 21.60 15.28
CA LEU A 134 0.16 21.26 16.46
C LEU A 134 -0.18 22.19 17.64
N ILE A 135 -0.09 21.66 18.86
CA ILE A 135 -0.05 22.46 20.09
C ILE A 135 1.42 22.56 20.46
N VAL A 136 1.95 23.79 20.48
CA VAL A 136 3.37 24.05 20.70
C VAL A 136 3.59 24.97 21.89
N ASP A 137 4.67 24.72 22.62
CA ASP A 137 5.26 25.70 23.53
C ASP A 137 6.47 26.30 22.82
N GLN A 138 6.32 27.56 22.37
CA GLN A 138 7.37 28.28 21.67
C GLN A 138 8.55 28.62 22.59
N SER A 139 8.33 28.78 23.90
CA SER A 139 9.38 29.10 24.86
C SER A 139 10.28 27.89 25.12
N ALA A 140 9.67 26.71 25.24
CA ALA A 140 10.38 25.45 25.41
C ALA A 140 10.84 24.82 24.09
N ASN A 141 10.39 25.37 22.95
CA ASN A 141 10.63 24.82 21.61
C ASN A 141 10.16 23.36 21.48
N THR A 142 8.96 23.05 22.00
CA THR A 142 8.43 21.68 22.07
C THR A 142 7.02 21.57 21.48
N VAL A 143 6.72 20.39 20.92
CA VAL A 143 5.35 19.99 20.57
C VAL A 143 4.76 19.27 21.78
N GLN A 144 3.63 19.77 22.29
CA GLN A 144 2.95 19.23 23.47
C GLN A 144 1.70 18.42 23.13
N GLY A 145 1.24 18.50 21.87
CA GLY A 145 0.01 17.85 21.46
C GLY A 145 -0.44 18.28 20.07
N VAL A 146 -1.70 17.99 19.79
CA VAL A 146 -2.35 18.28 18.51
C VAL A 146 -3.78 18.76 18.71
N LYS A 147 -4.24 19.60 17.78
CA LYS A 147 -5.65 19.95 17.64
C LYS A 147 -6.27 19.14 16.53
N TYR A 148 -7.44 18.57 16.79
CA TYR A 148 -8.21 17.81 15.81
C TYR A 148 -9.64 18.31 15.69
N ARG A 149 -10.28 17.94 14.58
CA ARG A 149 -11.69 18.22 14.29
C ARG A 149 -12.39 16.93 13.89
N LEU A 150 -13.61 16.73 14.40
CA LEU A 150 -14.49 15.65 13.95
C LEU A 150 -15.07 15.97 12.57
N LYS A 151 -15.13 14.95 11.70
CA LYS A 151 -15.56 15.08 10.30
C LYS A 151 -16.99 15.58 10.16
N GLU A 152 -17.88 15.16 11.06
CA GLU A 152 -19.30 15.54 11.05
C GLU A 152 -19.52 17.02 11.45
N ASN A 153 -18.51 17.66 12.02
CA ASN A 153 -18.63 19.00 12.59
C ASN A 153 -17.67 20.00 11.88
N VAL A 154 -17.78 20.11 10.56
CA VAL A 154 -17.06 21.13 9.79
C VAL A 154 -17.59 22.52 10.20
N GLY A 155 -16.89 23.18 11.12
CA GLY A 155 -17.28 24.49 11.67
C GLY A 155 -17.29 24.54 13.20
N SER A 156 -17.17 23.41 13.90
CA SER A 156 -17.08 23.39 15.36
C SER A 156 -15.69 23.77 15.88
N SER A 157 -15.65 24.02 17.19
CA SER A 157 -14.42 24.16 17.99
C SER A 157 -13.44 23.03 17.70
N LEU A 158 -12.16 23.36 17.65
CA LEU A 158 -11.10 22.36 17.66
C LEU A 158 -11.03 21.70 19.03
N LEU A 159 -10.71 20.42 19.04
CA LEU A 159 -10.48 19.63 20.24
C LEU A 159 -8.98 19.41 20.42
N ASP A 160 -8.52 19.51 21.66
CA ASP A 160 -7.11 19.38 21.99
C ASP A 160 -6.80 17.97 22.51
N VAL A 161 -5.66 17.43 22.11
CA VAL A 161 -5.07 16.20 22.67
C VAL A 161 -3.62 16.47 22.99
N TYR A 162 -3.24 16.26 24.25
CA TYR A 162 -1.87 16.39 24.72
C TYR A 162 -1.21 15.02 24.84
N GLY A 163 0.10 14.97 24.64
CA GLY A 163 0.88 13.75 24.81
C GLY A 163 2.36 14.05 24.97
N ASP A 164 3.06 13.17 25.69
CA ASP A 164 4.50 13.29 25.92
C ASP A 164 5.31 12.97 24.67
N PHE A 165 4.73 12.19 23.75
CA PHE A 165 5.36 11.83 22.48
C PHE A 165 4.34 11.80 21.35
N ILE A 166 4.60 12.60 20.30
CA ILE A 166 3.71 12.78 19.16
C ILE A 166 4.36 12.18 17.93
N ILE A 167 3.66 11.26 17.27
CA ILE A 167 4.15 10.60 16.06
C ILE A 167 3.15 10.82 14.94
N ASP A 168 3.64 11.39 13.84
CA ASP A 168 2.86 11.50 12.62
C ASP A 168 3.03 10.24 11.75
N CYS A 169 1.92 9.52 11.58
CA CYS A 169 1.80 8.35 10.70
C CYS A 169 0.85 8.58 9.51
N THR A 170 0.58 9.84 9.12
CA THR A 170 -0.38 10.21 8.05
C THR A 170 0.14 9.99 6.63
N GLY A 171 1.42 9.59 6.49
CA GLY A 171 2.01 9.17 5.23
C GLY A 171 2.39 10.35 4.32
N ARG A 172 2.37 10.10 3.00
CA ARG A 172 2.95 11.00 1.98
C ARG A 172 2.41 12.44 1.99
N ASN A 173 1.16 12.62 2.39
CA ASN A 173 0.50 13.93 2.44
C ASN A 173 0.51 14.54 3.84
N THR A 174 1.51 14.18 4.66
CA THR A 174 1.72 14.77 5.98
C THR A 174 1.75 16.30 5.95
N SER A 175 1.02 16.90 6.88
CA SER A 175 1.07 18.34 7.15
C SER A 175 2.10 18.71 8.22
N SER A 176 2.73 17.74 8.88
CA SER A 176 3.59 18.00 10.04
C SER A 176 4.80 18.84 9.69
N ILE A 177 5.41 18.63 8.53
CA ILE A 177 6.53 19.48 8.07
C ILE A 177 6.07 20.93 7.91
N LYS A 178 4.87 21.16 7.36
CA LYS A 178 4.32 22.52 7.25
C LYS A 178 4.09 23.11 8.64
N TRP A 179 3.44 22.38 9.54
CA TRP A 179 3.17 22.87 10.89
C TRP A 179 4.45 23.16 11.67
N LEU A 180 5.49 22.34 11.56
CA LEU A 180 6.77 22.58 12.21
C LEU A 180 7.45 23.85 11.67
N LYS A 181 7.42 24.08 10.36
CA LYS A 181 7.90 25.34 9.76
C LYS A 181 7.16 26.55 10.31
N ASP A 182 5.84 26.49 10.29
CA ASP A 182 4.96 27.59 10.68
C ASP A 182 5.12 27.95 12.17
N ASN A 183 5.45 26.98 13.03
CA ASN A 183 5.54 27.18 14.47
C ASN A 183 6.97 27.45 14.99
N PHE A 184 8.00 26.95 14.32
CA PHE A 184 9.39 27.01 14.79
C PHE A 184 10.35 27.69 13.80
N ASN A 185 9.83 28.32 12.74
CA ASN A 185 10.62 29.00 11.70
C ASN A 185 11.73 28.12 11.10
N LEU A 186 11.46 26.81 10.96
CA LEU A 186 12.45 25.85 10.50
C LEU A 186 12.73 25.99 9.01
N ILE A 187 14.01 25.91 8.65
CA ILE A 187 14.43 25.66 7.27
C ILE A 187 14.49 24.14 7.09
N VAL A 188 13.76 23.64 6.10
CA VAL A 188 13.70 22.19 5.81
C VAL A 188 14.30 21.93 4.44
N PRO A 189 15.59 21.55 4.38
CA PRO A 189 16.22 21.08 3.15
C PRO A 189 15.33 19.99 2.52
N THR A 190 14.94 20.21 1.27
CA THR A 190 14.11 19.29 0.50
C THR A 190 14.86 18.93 -0.76
N ILE A 191 15.24 17.67 -0.90
CA ILE A 191 15.74 17.13 -2.15
C ILE A 191 14.57 16.47 -2.85
N GLN A 192 14.25 16.95 -4.04
CA GLN A 192 13.20 16.40 -4.86
C GLN A 192 13.81 15.56 -5.99
N MET A 193 13.42 14.29 -6.06
CA MET A 193 13.82 13.37 -7.13
C MET A 193 12.62 13.08 -8.03
N HIS A 194 12.83 13.24 -9.34
CA HIS A 194 11.85 12.91 -10.36
C HIS A 194 12.31 11.65 -11.08
N PHE A 195 11.58 10.56 -10.93
CA PHE A 195 11.97 9.28 -11.53
C PHE A 195 11.37 9.06 -12.92
N GLY A 196 10.42 9.90 -13.35
CA GLY A 196 9.74 9.75 -14.64
C GLY A 196 8.95 8.43 -14.78
N CYS A 197 8.69 7.74 -13.67
CA CYS A 197 7.99 6.45 -13.65
C CYS A 197 6.50 6.63 -13.40
N GLY A 198 5.67 6.10 -14.28
CA GLY A 198 4.22 6.04 -14.09
C GLY A 198 3.69 4.62 -14.13
N TYR A 199 2.48 4.43 -13.64
CA TYR A 199 1.73 3.22 -13.92
C TYR A 199 0.23 3.47 -13.99
N VAL A 200 -0.50 2.56 -14.62
CA VAL A 200 -1.95 2.42 -14.46
C VAL A 200 -2.20 1.08 -13.79
N THR A 201 -2.96 1.09 -12.70
CA THR A 201 -3.26 -0.13 -11.93
C THR A 201 -4.76 -0.37 -11.79
N PHE A 202 -5.15 -1.64 -11.79
CA PHE A 202 -6.53 -2.08 -11.63
C PHE A 202 -6.58 -3.53 -11.14
N ILE A 203 -7.77 -3.97 -10.72
CA ILE A 203 -8.05 -5.35 -10.32
C ILE A 203 -8.80 -6.04 -11.45
N GLY A 204 -8.46 -7.30 -11.72
CA GLY A 204 -9.18 -8.13 -12.67
C GLY A 204 -9.31 -9.58 -12.23
N GLU A 205 -10.37 -10.24 -12.69
CA GLU A 205 -10.54 -11.68 -12.62
C GLU A 205 -9.95 -12.30 -13.88
N ARG A 206 -9.11 -13.34 -13.70
CA ARG A 206 -8.42 -13.99 -14.82
C ARG A 206 -9.13 -15.25 -15.29
N PHE A 207 -9.19 -15.38 -16.62
CA PHE A 207 -9.71 -16.56 -17.29
C PHE A 207 -8.61 -17.30 -18.04
N LYS A 208 -8.81 -18.61 -18.23
CA LYS A 208 -7.94 -19.47 -19.02
C LYS A 208 -7.74 -18.92 -20.42
N VAL A 209 -6.49 -18.90 -20.88
CA VAL A 209 -6.13 -18.49 -22.24
C VAL A 209 -5.98 -19.68 -23.19
N GLY A 210 -6.02 -20.91 -22.67
CA GLY A 210 -5.84 -22.14 -23.46
C GLY A 210 -4.38 -22.50 -23.72
N ASP A 211 -3.45 -21.77 -23.12
CA ASP A 211 -2.02 -22.07 -23.07
C ASP A 211 -1.69 -22.57 -21.66
N LEU A 212 -1.37 -23.86 -21.53
CA LEU A 212 -1.08 -24.50 -20.24
C LEU A 212 0.10 -23.85 -19.50
N SER A 213 1.09 -23.34 -20.23
CA SER A 213 2.23 -22.65 -19.63
C SER A 213 1.75 -21.34 -19.02
N LEU A 214 1.05 -20.50 -19.77
CA LEU A 214 0.55 -19.23 -19.24
C LEU A 214 -0.48 -19.44 -18.13
N ASP A 215 -1.44 -20.35 -18.32
CA ASP A 215 -2.50 -20.65 -17.34
C ASP A 215 -1.95 -21.17 -16.01
N SER A 216 -0.77 -21.81 -16.02
CA SER A 216 -0.08 -22.24 -14.78
C SER A 216 0.66 -21.11 -14.04
N LYS A 217 1.00 -20.00 -14.73
CA LYS A 217 1.76 -18.88 -14.16
C LYS A 217 0.82 -17.83 -13.59
N LEU A 218 0.74 -17.71 -12.27
CA LEU A 218 -0.10 -16.71 -11.60
C LEU A 218 0.59 -15.35 -11.48
N ILE A 219 1.92 -15.34 -11.30
CA ILE A 219 2.73 -14.14 -11.25
C ILE A 219 3.38 -13.94 -12.61
N ILE A 220 3.12 -12.80 -13.26
CA ILE A 220 3.74 -12.47 -14.56
C ILE A 220 4.24 -11.04 -14.49
N CYS A 221 5.56 -10.87 -14.58
CA CYS A 221 6.21 -9.58 -14.39
C CYS A 221 7.25 -9.34 -15.48
N SER A 222 7.17 -8.18 -16.14
CA SER A 222 8.25 -7.60 -16.93
C SER A 222 8.64 -6.24 -16.37
N SER A 223 9.94 -6.02 -16.22
CA SER A 223 10.46 -4.68 -15.98
C SER A 223 10.70 -3.94 -17.31
N PRO A 224 10.55 -2.61 -17.34
CA PRO A 224 11.14 -1.78 -18.39
C PRO A 224 12.63 -2.10 -18.56
N ASN A 225 13.12 -1.99 -19.80
CA ASN A 225 14.50 -2.25 -20.19
C ASN A 225 15.04 -1.04 -20.98
N THR A 226 15.30 0.05 -20.28
CA THR A 226 15.76 1.29 -20.91
C THR A 226 17.17 1.13 -21.48
N PRO A 227 17.48 1.74 -22.65
CA PRO A 227 16.63 2.59 -23.49
C PRO A 227 15.79 1.82 -24.53
N HIS A 228 15.80 0.49 -24.51
CA HIS A 228 15.21 -0.35 -25.57
C HIS A 228 13.69 -0.52 -25.45
N ASN A 229 13.18 -0.57 -24.21
CA ASN A 229 11.77 -0.65 -23.93
C ASN A 229 11.45 0.13 -22.64
N ASN A 230 10.53 1.10 -22.73
CA ASN A 230 10.13 1.93 -21.59
C ASN A 230 8.91 1.35 -20.83
N THR A 231 8.39 0.19 -21.24
CA THR A 231 7.17 -0.39 -20.68
C THR A 231 7.44 -1.67 -19.90
N GLY A 232 6.56 -1.95 -18.94
CA GLY A 232 6.54 -3.19 -18.18
C GLY A 232 5.13 -3.50 -17.70
N CYS A 233 4.93 -4.72 -17.24
CA CYS A 233 3.65 -5.19 -16.74
C CYS A 233 3.86 -6.07 -15.53
N TYR A 234 3.11 -5.82 -14.45
CA TYR A 234 3.05 -6.69 -13.29
C TYR A 234 1.63 -7.20 -13.16
N ILE A 235 1.50 -8.52 -13.13
CA ILE A 235 0.26 -9.24 -12.92
C ILE A 235 0.49 -10.11 -11.68
N LEU A 236 -0.15 -9.74 -10.58
CA LEU A 236 0.08 -10.34 -9.28
C LEU A 236 -1.25 -10.82 -8.67
N PRO A 237 -1.34 -12.08 -8.23
CA PRO A 237 -2.54 -12.63 -7.59
C PRO A 237 -2.78 -12.00 -6.21
N ILE A 238 -4.00 -11.51 -5.97
CA ILE A 238 -4.40 -10.90 -4.70
C ILE A 238 -4.94 -11.96 -3.73
N ARG A 239 -5.97 -12.69 -4.19
CA ARG A 239 -6.69 -13.70 -3.41
C ARG A 239 -7.52 -14.60 -4.33
N GLU A 240 -7.92 -15.74 -3.79
CA GLU A 240 -8.90 -16.62 -4.41
C GLU A 240 -10.32 -16.06 -4.28
N ILE A 241 -11.16 -16.35 -5.29
CA ILE A 241 -12.58 -16.03 -5.32
C ILE A 241 -13.39 -17.26 -5.73
N LYS A 242 -14.60 -17.35 -5.18
CA LYS A 242 -15.58 -18.35 -5.64
C LYS A 242 -16.25 -17.83 -6.90
N THR A 243 -16.28 -18.66 -7.93
CA THR A 243 -16.89 -18.37 -9.22
C THR A 243 -17.52 -19.66 -9.75
N ASN A 244 -18.64 -19.52 -10.47
CA ASN A 244 -19.31 -20.63 -11.13
C ASN A 244 -18.86 -20.79 -12.60
N ASP A 245 -17.96 -19.92 -13.05
CA ASP A 245 -17.42 -19.96 -14.41
C ASP A 245 -16.24 -20.94 -14.47
N GLU A 246 -16.42 -22.04 -15.21
CA GLU A 246 -15.40 -23.09 -15.37
C GLU A 246 -14.13 -22.62 -16.11
N ASN A 247 -14.22 -21.48 -16.83
CA ASN A 247 -13.08 -20.86 -17.51
C ASN A 247 -12.33 -19.87 -16.61
N SER A 248 -12.94 -19.42 -15.51
CA SER A 248 -12.24 -18.59 -14.55
C SER A 248 -11.17 -19.40 -13.83
N LEU A 249 -10.03 -18.77 -13.55
CA LEU A 249 -9.01 -19.34 -12.68
C LEU A 249 -9.38 -19.18 -11.19
N GLY A 250 -10.50 -18.51 -10.88
CA GLY A 250 -10.95 -18.30 -9.50
C GLY A 250 -10.02 -17.40 -8.70
N ILE A 251 -9.31 -16.47 -9.38
CA ILE A 251 -8.29 -15.61 -8.76
C ILE A 251 -8.51 -14.17 -9.19
N LEU A 252 -8.49 -13.25 -8.21
CA LEU A 252 -8.36 -11.82 -8.47
C LEU A 252 -6.90 -11.44 -8.55
N LEU A 253 -6.56 -10.58 -9.51
CA LEU A 253 -5.22 -10.09 -9.77
C LEU A 253 -5.16 -8.57 -9.59
N THR A 254 -4.06 -8.07 -9.04
CA THR A 254 -3.62 -6.71 -9.25
C THR A 254 -2.84 -6.69 -10.55
N ILE A 255 -3.22 -5.82 -11.47
CA ILE A 255 -2.50 -5.57 -12.70
C ILE A 255 -1.96 -4.15 -12.64
N ALA A 256 -0.71 -3.97 -13.05
CA ALA A 256 -0.08 -2.66 -13.17
C ALA A 256 0.72 -2.59 -14.47
N LEU A 257 0.41 -1.61 -15.31
CA LEU A 257 1.15 -1.30 -16.54
C LEU A 257 2.10 -0.16 -16.21
N HIS A 258 3.40 -0.45 -16.19
CA HIS A 258 4.44 0.50 -15.81
C HIS A 258 5.09 1.11 -17.04
N CYS A 259 5.39 2.40 -16.93
CA CYS A 259 6.12 3.15 -17.93
C CYS A 259 7.21 3.98 -17.25
N VAL A 260 8.31 4.23 -17.94
CA VAL A 260 9.40 5.11 -17.49
C VAL A 260 9.61 6.25 -18.50
N ASN A 261 10.57 7.15 -18.25
CA ASN A 261 10.87 8.28 -19.13
C ASN A 261 9.69 9.24 -19.38
N SER A 262 8.78 9.36 -18.41
CA SER A 262 7.56 10.17 -18.48
C SER A 262 6.58 9.74 -19.59
N GLU A 263 6.66 8.48 -20.01
CA GLU A 263 5.63 7.82 -20.80
C GLU A 263 4.54 7.23 -19.88
N TYR A 264 3.34 7.04 -20.42
CA TYR A 264 2.21 6.51 -19.64
C TYR A 264 1.28 5.67 -20.52
N ALA A 265 0.84 4.54 -19.99
CA ALA A 265 -0.28 3.79 -20.56
C ALA A 265 -1.60 4.61 -20.50
N PRO A 266 -2.54 4.36 -21.42
CA PRO A 266 -3.88 4.94 -21.35
C PRO A 266 -4.61 4.49 -20.09
N ASN A 267 -5.56 5.30 -19.64
CA ASN A 267 -6.26 5.10 -18.37
C ASN A 267 -7.75 5.49 -18.43
N ASP A 268 -8.26 5.70 -19.64
CA ASP A 268 -9.60 6.17 -19.95
C ASP A 268 -10.58 5.02 -20.24
N SER A 269 -10.12 3.96 -20.91
CA SER A 269 -10.90 2.74 -21.13
C SER A 269 -10.02 1.49 -21.11
N TYR A 270 -10.63 0.32 -20.90
CA TYR A 270 -9.89 -0.94 -20.93
C TYR A 270 -9.55 -1.37 -22.35
N GLU A 271 -10.41 -1.03 -23.31
CA GLU A 271 -10.20 -1.23 -24.74
C GLU A 271 -8.92 -0.52 -25.21
N ASN A 272 -8.72 0.73 -24.80
CA ASN A 272 -7.50 1.49 -25.12
C ASN A 272 -6.26 0.89 -24.45
N ILE A 273 -6.40 0.35 -23.23
CA ILE A 273 -5.33 -0.43 -22.59
C ILE A 273 -4.97 -1.66 -23.41
N LEU A 274 -5.95 -2.40 -23.95
CA LEU A 274 -5.69 -3.60 -24.74
C LEU A 274 -5.01 -3.28 -26.06
N GLU A 275 -5.44 -2.20 -26.75
CA GLU A 275 -4.78 -1.73 -27.96
C GLU A 275 -3.33 -1.31 -27.69
N TRP A 276 -3.12 -0.48 -26.65
CA TRP A 276 -1.79 -0.08 -26.22
C TRP A 276 -0.91 -1.27 -25.84
N ALA A 277 -1.45 -2.23 -25.07
CA ALA A 277 -0.72 -3.42 -24.63
C ALA A 277 -0.30 -4.30 -25.82
N LYS A 278 -1.13 -4.38 -26.86
CA LYS A 278 -0.81 -5.14 -28.08
C LYS A 278 0.42 -4.58 -28.81
N GLU A 279 0.59 -3.27 -28.78
CA GLU A 279 1.69 -2.57 -29.46
C GLU A 279 2.95 -2.47 -28.59
N ASN A 280 2.79 -2.38 -27.26
CA ASN A 280 3.85 -1.97 -26.35
C ASN A 280 4.33 -3.07 -25.39
N LEU A 281 3.65 -4.21 -25.31
CA LEU A 281 4.04 -5.35 -24.47
C LEU A 281 4.29 -6.61 -25.30
N GLU A 282 5.00 -7.58 -24.73
CA GLU A 282 5.11 -8.89 -25.36
C GLU A 282 3.74 -9.59 -25.44
N SER A 283 3.57 -10.44 -26.45
CA SER A 283 2.27 -11.05 -26.81
C SER A 283 1.60 -11.81 -25.65
N GLU A 284 2.39 -12.42 -24.77
CA GLU A 284 1.92 -13.15 -23.60
C GLU A 284 1.15 -12.24 -22.62
N TYR A 285 1.65 -11.03 -22.35
CA TYR A 285 0.98 -10.07 -21.46
C TYR A 285 -0.34 -9.60 -22.07
N TYR A 286 -0.34 -9.27 -23.37
CA TYR A 286 -1.56 -8.93 -24.09
C TYR A 286 -2.59 -10.08 -24.03
N THR A 287 -2.14 -11.32 -24.15
CA THR A 287 -3.00 -12.51 -24.13
C THR A 287 -3.69 -12.68 -22.78
N VAL A 288 -2.95 -12.50 -21.68
CA VAL A 288 -3.50 -12.55 -20.32
C VAL A 288 -4.43 -11.37 -20.05
N LEU A 289 -4.07 -10.15 -20.50
CA LEU A 289 -4.95 -9.00 -20.38
C LEU A 289 -6.25 -9.24 -21.14
N LYS A 290 -6.20 -9.72 -22.38
CA LYS A 290 -7.38 -9.99 -23.18
C LYS A 290 -8.36 -10.99 -22.53
N SER A 291 -7.85 -11.94 -21.73
CA SER A 291 -8.69 -12.88 -20.97
C SER A 291 -9.07 -12.39 -19.57
N THR A 292 -8.77 -11.14 -19.23
CA THR A 292 -9.06 -10.59 -17.91
C THR A 292 -10.35 -9.79 -17.93
N LYS A 293 -11.24 -10.07 -16.97
CA LYS A 293 -12.40 -9.23 -16.69
C LYS A 293 -12.00 -8.17 -15.66
N VAL A 294 -12.06 -6.90 -16.04
CA VAL A 294 -11.77 -5.79 -15.13
C VAL A 294 -12.84 -5.72 -14.03
N CYS A 295 -12.39 -5.60 -12.78
CA CYS A 295 -13.23 -5.54 -11.60
C CYS A 295 -13.13 -4.21 -10.84
N SER A 296 -12.22 -3.30 -11.22
CA SER A 296 -12.07 -1.99 -10.57
C SER A 296 -11.87 -0.86 -11.59
N PRO A 297 -11.95 0.41 -11.17
CA PRO A 297 -11.49 1.53 -11.98
C PRO A 297 -10.02 1.41 -12.38
N LEU A 298 -9.66 2.06 -13.49
CA LEU A 298 -8.28 2.23 -13.95
C LEU A 298 -7.64 3.41 -13.23
N ILE A 299 -6.63 3.14 -12.39
CA ILE A 299 -6.07 4.16 -11.50
C ILE A 299 -4.68 4.56 -12.00
N PRO A 300 -4.52 5.78 -12.54
CA PRO A 300 -3.21 6.26 -12.94
C PRO A 300 -2.42 6.74 -11.72
N TYR A 301 -1.14 6.42 -11.74
CA TYR A 301 -0.13 7.04 -10.91
C TYR A 301 0.92 7.68 -11.81
N ARG A 302 0.93 9.01 -11.85
CA ARG A 302 1.90 9.80 -12.65
C ARG A 302 2.78 10.72 -11.80
N ARG A 303 2.62 10.66 -10.47
CA ARG A 303 3.34 11.53 -9.53
C ARG A 303 4.64 10.85 -9.07
N ALA A 304 5.60 10.72 -9.97
CA ALA A 304 6.89 10.04 -9.73
C ALA A 304 7.90 10.86 -8.90
N ILE A 305 7.41 11.65 -7.94
CA ILE A 305 8.20 12.62 -7.19
C ILE A 305 8.47 12.09 -5.78
N ASP A 306 9.73 11.84 -5.43
CA ASP A 306 10.10 11.58 -4.04
C ASP A 306 10.74 12.81 -3.41
N ASP A 307 10.28 13.16 -2.22
CA ASP A 307 10.74 14.31 -1.45
C ASP A 307 11.52 13.80 -0.24
N ARG A 308 12.86 13.86 -0.29
CA ARG A 308 13.67 13.63 0.89
C ARG A 308 13.77 14.92 1.69
N LYS A 309 13.11 14.95 2.83
CA LYS A 309 13.11 16.07 3.80
C LYS A 309 13.84 15.62 5.05
N TYR A 310 14.82 16.39 5.51
CA TYR A 310 15.50 16.15 6.78
C TYR A 310 15.44 17.40 7.64
N VAL A 311 14.99 17.24 8.87
CA VAL A 311 14.93 18.30 9.88
C VAL A 311 15.29 17.67 11.20
N GLU A 312 16.25 18.26 11.87
CA GLU A 312 16.68 17.85 13.20
C GLU A 312 16.96 19.12 14.01
N LEU A 313 16.41 19.18 15.21
CA LEU A 313 16.61 20.26 16.15
C LEU A 313 16.92 19.61 17.51
N LEU A 314 18.20 19.40 17.76
CA LEU A 314 18.69 18.74 18.98
C LEU A 314 19.35 19.76 19.90
N ASP A 315 18.57 20.39 20.77
CA ASP A 315 19.12 21.20 21.88
C ASP A 315 19.22 20.40 23.18
N LYS A 316 18.62 19.21 23.27
CA LYS A 316 18.71 18.29 24.40
C LYS A 316 18.80 16.84 23.92
N LYS A 317 19.65 16.05 24.57
CA LYS A 317 19.59 14.59 24.47
C LYS A 317 18.23 14.12 24.97
N TRP A 318 17.55 13.30 24.17
CA TRP A 318 16.41 12.51 24.61
C TRP A 318 16.84 11.68 25.84
N PRO A 319 16.07 11.66 26.94
CA PRO A 319 16.42 10.88 28.13
C PRO A 319 16.47 9.37 27.86
#